data_AF-A0A0D8L3P8-F1
#
_entry.id   AF-A0A0D8L3P8-F1
#
_cell.length_a   1.000
_cell.length_b   1.000
_cell.length_c   1.000
_cell.angle_alpha   90.00
_cell.angle_beta   90.00
_cell.angle_gamma   90.00
#
_symmetry.space_group_name_H-M   'P 1'
#
loop_
_entity.id
_entity.type
_entity.pdbx_description
1 polymer ?
#
loop_
_entity_poly.entity_id
_entity_poly.type
_entity_poly.pdbx_seq_one_letter_code
_entity_poly.pdbx_strand_id
1 'polypeptide(L)'
;AGACGMLWDQRSFKQVIVAGYSGKMKMLRPLYNAFAGMTRRPQMPVAGDVVPQSFLSFLACTDDTKLPDLIEEALLHCTTPIMTVGLPSGHICTNDVIKRTGASVYRTRIYGVDLTAAPQWDGRIVWPEIALL
;
A
#
# COMPACT_ATOMS: atom_id res chain seq x y z
N ALA A 1 24.24 -7.04 -4.91
CA ALA A 1 22.86 -7.37 -4.55
C ALA A 1 21.96 -6.63 -5.52
N GLY A 2 21.12 -7.35 -6.27
CA GLY A 2 20.18 -6.74 -7.21
C GLY A 2 18.85 -6.47 -6.53
N ALA A 3 18.21 -5.37 -6.89
CA ALA A 3 16.84 -5.09 -6.51
C ALA A 3 16.11 -4.45 -7.70
N CYS A 4 14.82 -4.73 -7.82
CA CYS A 4 13.94 -4.07 -8.77
C CYS A 4 12.57 -3.83 -8.13
N GLY A 5 11.87 -2.84 -8.64
CA GLY A 5 10.54 -2.48 -8.23
C GLY A 5 10.02 -1.39 -9.15
N MET A 6 8.70 -1.28 -9.27
CA MET A 6 8.04 -0.28 -10.10
C MET A 6 7.10 0.55 -9.27
N LEU A 7 7.31 1.87 -9.29
CA LEU A 7 6.32 2.83 -8.81
C LEU A 7 5.30 3.06 -9.92
N TRP A 8 4.05 2.68 -9.65
CA TRP A 8 2.99 2.74 -10.62
C TRP A 8 1.83 3.59 -10.12
N ASP A 9 1.64 4.75 -10.75
CA ASP A 9 0.40 5.52 -10.66
C ASP A 9 -0.67 4.85 -11.54
N GLN A 10 -1.57 4.10 -10.92
CA GLN A 10 -2.60 3.36 -11.63
C GLN A 10 -3.84 4.20 -11.98
N ARG A 11 -3.94 5.48 -11.59
CA ARG A 11 -5.20 6.25 -11.66
C ARG A 11 -5.81 6.39 -13.07
N SER A 12 -5.02 6.27 -14.13
CA SER A 12 -5.49 6.29 -15.52
C SER A 12 -6.11 4.97 -15.98
N PHE A 13 -5.75 3.85 -15.34
CA PHE A 13 -6.23 2.52 -15.68
C PHE A 13 -7.23 1.98 -14.64
N LYS A 14 -6.95 2.19 -13.35
CA LYS A 14 -7.72 1.71 -12.23
C LYS A 14 -7.80 2.75 -11.11
N GLN A 15 -9.02 3.00 -10.63
CA GLN A 15 -9.28 4.05 -9.66
C GLN A 15 -9.79 3.48 -8.35
N VAL A 16 -9.14 3.87 -7.26
CA VAL A 16 -9.68 3.66 -5.91
C VAL A 16 -10.48 4.90 -5.56
N ILE A 17 -11.80 4.75 -5.47
CA ILE A 17 -12.72 5.85 -5.19
C ILE A 17 -13.16 5.78 -3.73
N VAL A 18 -13.20 6.93 -3.07
CA VAL A 18 -13.75 7.02 -1.72
C VAL A 18 -15.26 6.84 -1.77
N ALA A 19 -15.77 5.64 -1.45
CA ALA A 19 -17.21 5.37 -1.42
C ALA A 19 -17.94 6.22 -0.36
N GLY A 20 -17.31 6.44 0.79
CA GLY A 20 -17.86 7.26 1.86
C GLY A 20 -17.11 7.11 3.17
N TYR A 21 -17.44 8.00 4.11
CA TYR A 21 -16.92 7.97 5.48
C TYR A 21 -18.04 7.66 6.46
N SER A 22 -17.73 6.93 7.53
CA SER A 22 -18.67 6.74 8.65
C SER A 22 -19.10 8.08 9.25
N GLY A 23 -20.29 8.16 9.85
CA GLY A 23 -20.88 9.44 10.31
C GLY A 23 -19.95 10.28 11.19
N LYS A 24 -19.27 9.63 12.16
CA LYS A 24 -18.27 10.29 13.02
C LYS A 24 -17.08 10.82 12.24
N MET A 25 -16.57 10.04 11.29
CA MET A 25 -15.42 10.43 10.47
C MET A 25 -15.76 11.57 9.50
N LYS A 26 -16.99 11.59 8.97
CA LYS A 26 -17.51 12.66 8.12
C LYS A 26 -17.46 14.03 8.82
N MET A 27 -17.78 14.06 10.12
CA MET A 27 -17.72 15.26 10.96
C MET A 27 -16.28 15.66 11.33
N LEU A 28 -15.39 14.69 11.56
CA LEU A 28 -13.99 14.92 11.95
C LEU A 28 -13.06 15.25 10.78
N ARG A 29 -13.45 14.93 9.53
CA ARG A 29 -12.66 15.16 8.32
C ARG A 29 -12.09 16.58 8.18
N PRO A 30 -12.87 17.68 8.33
CA PRO A 30 -12.32 19.02 8.18
C PRO A 30 -11.20 19.33 9.18
N LEU A 31 -11.37 18.89 10.44
CA LEU A 31 -10.35 19.06 11.47
C LEU A 31 -9.09 18.23 11.14
N TYR A 32 -9.29 16.98 10.69
CA TYR A 32 -8.18 16.14 10.24
C TYR A 32 -7.44 16.76 9.06
N ASN A 33 -8.13 17.26 8.04
CA ASN A 33 -7.50 17.83 6.84
C ASN A 33 -6.73 19.12 7.15
N ALA A 34 -7.22 19.95 8.08
CA ALA A 34 -6.51 21.12 8.57
C ALA A 34 -5.19 20.72 9.26
N PHE A 35 -5.24 19.71 10.13
CA PHE A 35 -4.05 19.15 10.77
C PHE A 35 -3.09 18.48 9.77
N ALA A 36 -3.63 17.72 8.81
CA ALA A 36 -2.86 16.99 7.81
C ALA A 36 -2.09 17.92 6.87
N GLY A 37 -2.72 19.03 6.46
CA GLY A 37 -2.07 20.08 5.67
C GLY A 37 -0.87 20.70 6.39
N MET A 38 -0.91 20.80 7.72
CA MET A 38 0.19 21.33 8.52
C MET A 38 1.28 20.30 8.85
N THR A 39 0.95 19.01 8.81
CA THR A 39 1.85 17.91 9.25
C THR A 39 2.38 17.05 8.10
N ARG A 40 2.30 17.53 6.85
CA ARG A 40 2.67 16.78 5.63
C ARG A 40 2.03 15.38 5.54
N ARG A 41 0.85 15.21 6.16
CA ARG A 41 0.09 13.96 6.06
C ARG A 41 -0.85 14.03 4.87
N PRO A 42 -1.18 12.89 4.24
CA PRO A 42 -2.16 12.84 3.17
C PRO A 42 -3.51 13.37 3.67
N GLN A 43 -4.09 14.30 2.92
CA GLN A 43 -5.44 14.77 3.20
C GLN A 43 -6.46 13.70 2.79
N MET A 44 -7.56 13.61 3.55
CA MET A 44 -8.68 12.73 3.20
C MET A 44 -9.45 13.33 2.02
N PRO A 45 -9.56 12.63 0.88
CA PRO A 45 -10.33 13.09 -0.28
C PRO A 45 -11.82 13.24 0.02
N VAL A 46 -12.57 13.84 -0.91
CA VAL A 46 -14.04 13.88 -0.80
C VAL A 46 -14.62 12.50 -1.15
N ALA A 47 -15.77 12.16 -0.57
CA ALA A 47 -16.50 10.99 -1.03
C ALA A 47 -16.86 11.18 -2.52
N GLY A 48 -16.54 10.19 -3.35
CA GLY A 48 -16.62 10.26 -4.81
C GLY A 48 -15.29 10.60 -5.49
N ASP A 49 -14.29 11.12 -4.77
CA ASP A 49 -12.99 11.42 -5.36
C ASP A 49 -12.11 10.17 -5.50
N VAL A 50 -11.22 10.23 -6.50
CA VAL A 50 -10.13 9.26 -6.68
C VAL A 50 -9.06 9.51 -5.63
N VAL A 51 -8.64 8.46 -4.93
CA VAL A 51 -7.53 8.52 -3.98
C VAL A 51 -6.21 8.71 -4.75
N PRO A 52 -5.47 9.82 -4.49
CA PRO A 52 -4.20 10.08 -5.17
C PRO A 52 -3.09 9.20 -4.59
N GLN A 53 -2.92 8.00 -5.13
CA GLN A 53 -1.92 7.03 -4.67
C GLN A 53 -1.17 6.35 -5.82
N SER A 54 0.05 5.93 -5.53
CA SER A 54 0.86 5.05 -6.37
C SER A 54 1.10 3.73 -5.65
N PHE A 55 1.26 2.66 -6.42
CA PHE A 55 1.59 1.35 -5.90
C PHE A 55 3.06 1.05 -6.15
N LEU A 56 3.75 0.53 -5.13
CA LEU A 56 5.05 -0.09 -5.31
C LEU A 56 4.83 -1.57 -5.62
N SER A 57 4.92 -1.91 -6.90
CA SER A 57 4.63 -3.24 -7.45
C SER A 57 5.91 -3.92 -7.93
N PHE A 58 5.85 -5.25 -8.10
CA PHE A 58 6.97 -6.08 -8.57
C PHE A 58 8.26 -5.87 -7.78
N LEU A 59 8.13 -5.58 -6.48
CA LEU A 59 9.27 -5.38 -5.60
C LEU A 59 9.96 -6.72 -5.37
N ALA A 60 11.19 -6.83 -5.86
CA ALA A 60 12.04 -8.00 -5.66
C ALA A 60 13.44 -7.54 -5.23
N CYS A 61 13.99 -8.17 -4.20
CA CYS A 61 15.33 -7.92 -3.72
C CYS A 61 16.04 -9.25 -3.51
N THR A 62 17.34 -9.32 -3.80
CA THR A 62 18.14 -10.51 -3.46
C THR A 62 18.40 -10.62 -1.95
N ASP A 63 18.30 -9.50 -1.22
CA ASP A 63 18.60 -9.40 0.20
C ASP A 63 17.47 -8.64 0.91
N ASP A 64 16.57 -9.40 1.54
CA ASP A 64 15.38 -8.87 2.20
C ASP A 64 15.68 -7.90 3.35
N THR A 65 16.91 -7.91 3.87
CA THR A 65 17.33 -6.95 4.91
C THR A 65 17.41 -5.52 4.38
N LYS A 66 17.54 -5.34 3.05
CA LYS A 66 17.62 -4.04 2.37
C LYS A 66 16.27 -3.53 1.87
N LEU A 67 15.20 -4.33 1.97
CA LEU A 67 13.87 -3.90 1.54
C LEU A 67 13.38 -2.60 2.21
N PRO A 68 13.62 -2.34 3.52
CA PRO A 68 13.23 -1.07 4.13
C PRO A 68 13.85 0.14 3.42
N ASP A 69 15.15 0.08 3.14
CA ASP A 69 15.89 1.17 2.48
C ASP A 69 15.34 1.42 1.07
N LEU A 70 15.03 0.36 0.32
CA LEU A 70 14.44 0.46 -1.01
C LEU A 70 13.03 1.05 -1.00
N ILE A 71 12.21 0.70 -0.01
CA ILE A 71 10.86 1.24 0.15
C ILE A 71 10.92 2.73 0.51
N GLU A 72 11.87 3.13 1.35
CA GLU A 72 12.09 4.55 1.66
C GLU A 72 12.58 5.34 0.45
N GLU A 73 13.53 4.80 -0.31
CA GLU A 73 14.00 5.41 -1.55
C GLU A 73 12.85 5.56 -2.56
N ALA A 74 12.03 4.52 -2.73
CA ALA A 74 10.84 4.59 -3.57
C ALA A 74 9.84 5.65 -3.08
N LEU A 75 9.70 5.84 -1.77
CA LEU A 75 8.84 6.88 -1.21
C LEU A 75 9.32 8.29 -1.58
N LEU A 76 10.64 8.51 -1.67
CA LEU A 76 11.23 9.79 -2.13
C LEU A 76 10.94 10.08 -3.60
N HIS A 77 10.80 9.04 -4.43
CA HIS A 77 10.47 9.15 -5.84
C HIS A 77 8.96 9.13 -6.13
N CYS A 78 8.13 8.94 -5.10
CA CYS A 78 6.69 8.91 -5.25
C CYS A 78 6.14 10.31 -5.55
N THR A 79 5.43 10.45 -6.68
CA THR A 79 4.83 11.73 -7.10
C THR A 79 3.44 11.96 -6.49
N THR A 80 2.83 10.91 -5.94
CA THR A 80 1.53 10.97 -5.27
C THR A 80 1.70 11.08 -3.75
N PRO A 81 0.76 11.71 -3.03
CA PRO A 81 0.85 11.86 -1.57
C PRO A 81 0.77 10.53 -0.81
N ILE A 82 0.31 9.45 -1.44
CA ILE A 82 0.22 8.12 -0.84
C ILE A 82 0.99 7.13 -1.70
N MET A 83 1.84 6.32 -1.06
CA MET A 83 2.43 5.13 -1.67
C MET A 83 1.91 3.90 -0.93
N THR A 84 1.48 2.89 -1.68
CA THR A 84 0.93 1.65 -1.15
C THR A 84 1.82 0.48 -1.57
N VAL A 85 2.26 -0.33 -0.61
CA VAL A 85 3.12 -1.50 -0.85
C VAL A 85 2.55 -2.73 -0.14
N GLY A 86 2.63 -3.88 -0.82
CA GLY A 86 2.14 -5.15 -0.32
C GLY A 86 3.27 -5.98 0.24
N LEU A 87 3.15 -6.38 1.50
CA LEU A 87 4.10 -7.26 2.15
C LEU A 87 3.37 -8.49 2.70
N PRO A 88 3.97 -9.69 2.59
CA PRO A 88 3.45 -10.89 3.25
C PRO A 88 3.32 -10.71 4.77
N SER A 89 2.32 -11.34 5.36
CA SER A 89 2.12 -11.26 6.82
C SER A 89 3.32 -11.86 7.56
N GLY A 90 3.97 -11.06 8.41
CA GLY A 90 5.12 -11.53 9.19
C GLY A 90 6.45 -11.49 8.44
N HIS A 91 6.51 -10.84 7.27
CA HIS A 91 7.78 -10.62 6.58
C HIS A 91 8.78 -9.89 7.48
N ILE A 92 10.05 -10.30 7.48
CA ILE A 92 11.10 -9.84 8.40
C ILE A 92 11.24 -8.31 8.46
N CYS A 93 11.04 -7.64 7.31
CA CYS A 93 11.20 -6.20 7.18
C CYS A 93 9.96 -5.38 7.60
N THR A 94 8.80 -6.02 7.85
CA THR A 94 7.51 -5.31 8.02
C THR A 94 7.55 -4.29 9.17
N ASN A 95 8.07 -4.70 10.33
CA ASN A 95 8.15 -3.84 11.51
C ASN A 95 9.13 -2.68 11.34
N ASP A 96 10.22 -2.90 10.60
CA ASP A 96 11.21 -1.86 10.33
C ASP A 96 10.63 -0.81 9.39
N VAL A 97 10.01 -1.24 8.28
CA VAL A 97 9.30 -0.36 7.35
C VAL A 97 8.27 0.52 8.06
N ILE A 98 7.42 -0.06 8.92
CA ILE A 98 6.41 0.71 9.67
C ILE A 98 7.05 1.75 10.59
N LYS A 99 8.11 1.38 11.32
CA LYS A 99 8.78 2.29 12.25
C LYS A 99 9.45 3.46 11.54
N ARG A 100 10.11 3.20 10.42
CA ARG A 100 10.86 4.22 9.69
C ARG A 100 9.97 5.17 8.87
N THR A 101 8.89 4.64 8.28
CA THR A 101 7.99 5.41 7.43
C THR A 101 6.77 5.98 8.16
N GLY A 102 6.44 5.45 9.34
CA GLY A 102 5.17 5.76 10.02
C GLY A 102 3.94 5.25 9.26
N ALA A 103 4.10 4.24 8.40
CA ALA A 103 3.06 3.73 7.52
C ALA A 103 1.82 3.26 8.27
N SER A 104 0.65 3.54 7.69
CA SER A 104 -0.62 2.94 8.12
C SER A 104 -0.72 1.51 7.59
N VAL A 105 -1.07 0.57 8.46
CA VAL A 105 -1.12 -0.86 8.11
C VAL A 105 -2.55 -1.29 7.84
N TYR A 106 -2.82 -1.70 6.60
CA TYR A 106 -4.06 -2.39 6.23
C TYR A 106 -3.80 -3.90 6.15
N ARG A 107 -4.47 -4.67 7.01
CA ARG A 107 -4.37 -6.13 7.02
C ARG A 107 -5.51 -6.74 6.21
N THR A 108 -5.17 -7.52 5.21
CA THR A 108 -6.11 -8.29 4.40
C THR A 108 -5.72 -9.75 4.33
N ARG A 109 -6.68 -10.63 4.03
CA ARG A 109 -6.46 -12.05 3.77
C ARG A 109 -6.79 -12.32 2.31
N ILE A 110 -5.82 -12.84 1.58
CA ILE A 110 -5.99 -13.28 0.19
C ILE A 110 -6.26 -14.79 0.23
N TYR A 111 -7.32 -15.21 -0.45
CA TYR A 111 -7.68 -16.62 -0.56
C TYR A 111 -7.35 -17.08 -1.98
N GLY A 112 -6.54 -18.14 -2.09
CA GLY A 112 -6.41 -18.87 -3.34
C GLY A 112 -7.68 -19.67 -3.58
N VAL A 113 -8.32 -19.45 -4.73
CA VAL A 113 -9.49 -20.22 -5.16
C VAL A 113 -9.06 -21.13 -6.29
N ASP A 114 -9.20 -22.42 -6.08
CA ASP A 114 -9.04 -23.46 -7.09
C ASP A 114 -10.37 -24.20 -7.21
N LEU A 115 -10.84 -24.36 -8.44
CA LEU A 115 -12.12 -25.01 -8.74
C LEU A 115 -11.99 -26.54 -8.83
N THR A 116 -10.78 -27.08 -8.71
CA THR A 116 -10.54 -28.52 -8.60
C THR A 116 -10.91 -29.04 -7.22
N ALA A 117 -11.28 -30.33 -7.13
CA ALA A 117 -11.66 -30.96 -5.87
C ALA A 117 -10.48 -31.14 -4.88
N ALA A 118 -9.23 -31.03 -5.35
CA ALA A 118 -8.02 -31.25 -4.57
C ALA A 118 -6.87 -30.33 -5.02
N PRO A 119 -6.94 -29.02 -4.69
CA PRO A 119 -5.87 -28.09 -5.03
C PRO A 119 -4.52 -28.47 -4.44
N GLN A 120 -3.48 -28.38 -5.26
CA GLN A 120 -2.08 -28.49 -4.81
C GLN A 120 -1.44 -27.11 -4.81
N TRP A 121 -1.04 -26.63 -3.64
CA TRP A 121 -0.35 -25.35 -3.48
C TRP A 121 1.16 -25.57 -3.40
N ASP A 122 1.94 -24.75 -4.09
CA ASP A 122 3.41 -24.88 -4.15
C ASP A 122 4.14 -24.37 -2.89
N GLY A 123 3.39 -23.97 -1.85
CA GLY A 123 3.91 -23.52 -0.55
C GLY A 123 4.68 -22.20 -0.60
N ARG A 124 4.73 -21.52 -1.75
CA ARG A 124 5.44 -20.24 -1.89
C ARG A 124 4.66 -19.14 -1.19
N ILE A 125 5.40 -18.19 -0.62
CA ILE A 125 4.83 -16.98 -0.05
C ILE A 125 4.25 -16.16 -1.21
N VAL A 126 2.94 -16.01 -1.21
CA VAL A 126 2.26 -15.12 -2.16
C VAL A 126 2.62 -13.69 -1.78
N TRP A 127 3.40 -13.05 -2.64
CA TRP A 127 3.60 -11.60 -2.55
C TRP A 127 2.35 -10.93 -3.10
N PRO A 128 1.61 -10.17 -2.27
CA PRO A 128 0.46 -9.45 -2.75
C PRO A 128 0.96 -8.33 -3.66
N GLU A 129 0.95 -8.58 -4.97
CA GLU A 129 1.00 -7.48 -5.92
C GLU A 129 -0.26 -6.65 -5.68
N ILE A 130 -0.08 -5.45 -5.13
CA ILE A 130 -1.20 -4.57 -4.86
C ILE A 130 -1.66 -3.97 -6.20
N ALA A 131 -2.40 -4.77 -6.94
CA ALA A 131 -3.48 -4.31 -7.79
C ALA A 131 -4.76 -4.64 -6.99
N LEU A 132 -5.08 -3.84 -5.96
CA LEU A 132 -6.34 -3.97 -5.21
C LEU A 132 -7.47 -4.08 -6.24
N LEU A 133 -8.17 -5.21 -6.27
CA LEU A 133 -9.24 -5.53 -7.21
C LEU A 133 -10.38 -4.51 -7.17
#